data_AF-A0A1U7I3F0-F1
#
_entry.id   AF-A0A1U7I3F0-F1
#
_cell.length_a   1.000
_cell.length_b   1.000
_cell.length_c   1.000
_cell.angle_alpha   90.00
_cell.angle_beta   90.00
_cell.angle_gamma   90.00
#
_symmetry.space_group_name_H-M   'P 1'
#
loop_
_entity.id
_entity.type
_entity.pdbx_description
1 polymer ?
#
loop_
_entity_poly.entity_id
_entity_poly.type
_entity_poly.pdbx_seq_one_letter_code
_entity_poly.pdbx_strand_id
1 'polypeptide(L)'
;MGSDAYLPAQLTVSDRDTTRPAGGGLRRYDVHLAKIFEVTNFECKRMATQSSNIPWRGTGLAWSYLANGGNTFMGVFTIDCSKAREVVNRFGLSGAEQTVIFYEEARYVGNVPTLNITGSNLRAWLKFVQSVPPQTSP
;
A
#
# COMPACT_ATOMS: atom_id res chain seq x y z
N MET A 1 -22.13 16.50 -9.20
CA MET A 1 -20.68 16.40 -8.97
C MET A 1 -20.43 15.11 -8.24
N GLY A 2 -20.16 14.02 -8.96
CA GLY A 2 -19.89 12.72 -8.34
C GLY A 2 -18.49 12.75 -7.78
N SER A 3 -18.34 12.67 -6.46
CA SER A 3 -17.05 12.62 -5.79
C SER A 3 -16.25 11.44 -6.32
N ASP A 4 -15.08 11.73 -6.87
CA ASP A 4 -14.01 10.75 -7.09
C ASP A 4 -13.68 10.12 -5.72
N ALA A 5 -14.26 8.96 -5.43
CA ALA A 5 -14.23 8.38 -4.09
C ALA A 5 -13.07 7.39 -3.99
N TYR A 6 -12.08 7.71 -3.15
CA TYR A 6 -11.09 6.73 -2.72
C TYR A 6 -11.77 5.54 -2.05
N LEU A 7 -11.37 4.32 -2.42
CA LEU A 7 -11.87 3.13 -1.72
C LEU A 7 -11.18 3.04 -0.35
N PRO A 8 -11.94 2.93 0.75
CA PRO A 8 -11.35 2.75 2.07
C PRO A 8 -10.62 1.39 2.12
N ALA A 9 -9.42 1.40 2.69
CA ALA A 9 -8.58 0.24 2.89
C ALA A 9 -7.90 0.32 4.25
N GLN A 10 -7.46 -0.82 4.77
CA GLN A 10 -6.79 -0.88 6.06
C GLN A 10 -5.57 -1.79 5.98
N LEU A 11 -4.44 -1.30 6.49
CA LEU A 11 -3.26 -2.12 6.74
C LEU A 11 -3.11 -2.28 8.26
N THR A 12 -3.33 -3.50 8.75
CA THR A 12 -3.12 -3.84 10.16
C THR A 12 -1.91 -4.75 10.29
N VAL A 13 -0.89 -4.30 11.04
CA VAL A 13 0.35 -5.06 11.28
C VAL A 13 0.47 -5.43 12.76
N SER A 14 1.06 -6.58 13.05
CA SER A 14 1.29 -7.06 14.43
C SER A 14 2.47 -6.34 15.12
N ASP A 15 3.29 -5.61 14.36
CA ASP A 15 4.48 -4.95 14.88
C ASP A 15 4.16 -3.85 15.89
N ARG A 16 4.75 -3.94 17.08
CA ARG A 16 4.61 -2.94 18.15
C ARG A 16 5.52 -1.73 17.97
N ASP A 17 6.67 -1.94 17.35
CA ASP A 17 7.69 -0.93 17.08
C ASP A 17 8.09 -1.03 15.61
N THR A 18 7.60 -0.07 14.82
CA THR A 18 7.81 -0.03 13.37
C THR A 18 9.16 0.58 13.00
N THR A 19 9.90 1.12 13.97
CA THR A 19 11.27 1.63 13.79
C THR A 19 12.31 0.51 13.80
N ARG A 20 11.94 -0.69 14.30
CA ARG A 20 12.81 -1.86 14.32
C ARG A 20 13.23 -2.28 12.91
N PRO A 21 14.44 -2.85 12.76
CA PRO A 21 14.89 -3.41 11.49
C PRO A 21 13.94 -4.49 10.97
N ALA A 22 13.71 -4.49 9.66
CA ALA A 22 13.13 -5.58 8.89
C ALA A 22 14.20 -6.40 8.13
N GLY A 23 15.47 -5.97 8.21
CA GLY A 23 16.59 -6.55 7.44
C GLY A 23 16.97 -5.69 6.23
N GLY A 24 18.15 -5.92 5.66
CA GLY A 24 18.60 -5.22 4.44
C GLY A 24 18.72 -3.69 4.55
N GLY A 25 18.85 -3.15 5.78
CA GLY A 25 18.87 -1.71 6.04
C GLY A 25 17.51 -1.03 6.06
N LEU A 26 16.41 -1.79 5.97
CA LEU A 26 15.04 -1.30 6.07
C LEU A 26 14.52 -1.39 7.51
N ARG A 27 13.65 -0.45 7.88
CA ARG A 27 12.78 -0.57 9.06
C ARG A 27 11.47 -1.23 8.64
N ARG A 28 10.75 -1.79 9.60
CA ARG A 28 9.42 -2.39 9.37
C ARG A 28 8.45 -1.37 8.74
N TYR A 29 8.48 -0.12 9.20
CA TYR A 29 7.72 0.97 8.59
C TYR A 29 7.97 1.12 7.09
N ASP A 30 9.22 0.99 6.64
CA ASP A 30 9.60 1.17 5.24
C ASP A 30 9.03 0.04 4.36
N VAL A 31 8.90 -1.18 4.90
CA VAL A 31 8.26 -2.34 4.24
C VAL A 31 6.74 -2.21 4.23
N HIS A 32 6.14 -1.72 5.32
CA HIS A 32 4.70 -1.52 5.41
C HIS A 32 4.20 -0.48 4.40
N LEU A 33 4.95 0.63 4.22
CA LEU A 33 4.65 1.59 3.17
C LEU A 33 4.77 0.97 1.77
N ALA A 34 5.75 0.11 1.53
CA ALA A 34 5.86 -0.59 0.25
C ALA A 34 4.59 -1.41 -0.02
N LYS A 35 4.11 -2.15 0.99
CA LYS A 35 2.87 -2.93 0.90
C LYS A 35 1.65 -2.10 0.51
N ILE A 36 1.51 -0.89 1.07
CA ILE A 36 0.42 0.03 0.72
C ILE A 36 0.43 0.35 -0.79
N PHE A 37 1.59 0.68 -1.36
CA PHE A 37 1.72 0.97 -2.80
C PHE A 37 1.52 -0.28 -3.67
N GLU A 38 2.06 -1.43 -3.25
CA GLU A 38 1.94 -2.71 -3.94
C GLU A 38 0.48 -3.14 -4.10
N VAL A 39 -0.26 -3.16 -2.99
CA VAL A 39 -1.68 -3.55 -3.00
C VAL A 39 -2.50 -2.53 -3.77
N THR A 40 -2.24 -1.23 -3.60
CA THR A 40 -2.93 -0.20 -4.38
C THR A 40 -2.75 -0.42 -5.88
N ASN A 41 -1.52 -0.60 -6.37
CA ASN A 41 -1.28 -0.84 -7.79
C ASN A 41 -1.89 -2.16 -8.27
N PHE A 42 -1.80 -3.22 -7.47
CA PHE A 42 -2.42 -4.51 -7.79
C PHE A 42 -3.94 -4.37 -7.95
N GLU A 43 -4.61 -3.69 -7.02
CA GLU A 43 -6.05 -3.49 -7.05
C GLU A 43 -6.50 -2.60 -8.20
N CYS A 44 -5.81 -1.47 -8.42
CA CYS A 44 -6.08 -0.61 -9.57
C CYS A 44 -5.99 -1.37 -10.90
N LYS A 45 -5.05 -2.32 -11.04
CA LYS A 45 -4.93 -3.16 -12.24
C LYS A 45 -6.04 -4.21 -12.31
N ARG A 46 -6.28 -4.95 -11.22
CA ARG A 46 -7.30 -5.99 -11.15
C ARG A 46 -8.68 -5.41 -11.50
N MET A 47 -9.03 -4.27 -10.91
CA MET A 47 -10.31 -3.60 -11.14
C MET A 47 -10.44 -3.05 -12.56
N ALA A 48 -9.35 -2.53 -13.17
CA ALA A 48 -9.36 -2.09 -14.57
C ALA A 48 -9.60 -3.25 -15.57
N THR A 49 -9.23 -4.48 -15.20
CA THR A 49 -9.46 -5.68 -16.01
C THR A 49 -10.80 -6.37 -15.74
N GLN A 50 -11.46 -6.05 -14.62
CA GLN A 50 -12.78 -6.60 -14.32
C GLN A 50 -13.83 -5.82 -15.11
N SER A 51 -14.30 -6.44 -16.20
CA SER A 51 -15.48 -6.01 -16.95
C SER A 51 -16.74 -6.26 -16.10
N SER A 52 -16.92 -5.49 -15.02
CA SER A 52 -18.15 -5.50 -14.24
C SER A 52 -19.01 -4.31 -14.67
N ASN A 53 -20.33 -4.51 -14.75
CA ASN A 53 -21.31 -3.47 -15.06
C ASN A 53 -21.43 -2.37 -13.96
N ILE A 54 -20.44 -2.31 -13.06
CA ILE A 54 -20.33 -1.32 -12.00
C ILE A 54 -19.13 -0.43 -12.39
N PRO A 55 -19.36 0.79 -12.92
CA PRO A 55 -18.27 1.67 -13.29
C PRO A 55 -17.50 2.07 -12.03
N TRP A 56 -16.31 1.53 -11.87
CA TRP A 56 -15.36 2.02 -10.89
C TRP A 56 -15.00 3.48 -11.25
N ARG A 57 -15.23 4.38 -10.28
CA ARG A 57 -14.88 5.81 -10.36
C ARG A 57 -13.82 6.19 -9.31
N GLY A 58 -13.20 5.21 -8.67
CA GLY A 58 -12.16 5.49 -7.69
C GLY A 58 -10.97 6.16 -8.37
N THR A 59 -10.26 7.01 -7.66
CA THR A 59 -8.97 7.55 -8.11
C THR A 59 -7.80 6.83 -7.45
N GLY A 60 -8.08 6.05 -6.39
CA GLY A 60 -7.10 5.34 -5.59
C GLY A 60 -7.71 4.66 -4.37
N LEU A 61 -6.85 4.32 -3.41
CA LEU A 61 -7.23 3.75 -2.11
C LEU A 61 -6.85 4.73 -0.98
N ALA A 62 -7.71 4.84 0.03
CA ALA A 62 -7.45 5.58 1.27
C ALA A 62 -7.19 4.58 2.40
N TRP A 63 -5.94 4.52 2.85
CA TRP A 63 -5.45 3.53 3.80
C TRP A 63 -5.42 4.04 5.23
N SER A 64 -6.12 3.37 6.13
CA SER A 64 -5.87 3.48 7.57
C SER A 64 -4.74 2.53 7.96
N TYR A 65 -3.60 3.07 8.38
CA TYR A 65 -2.46 2.26 8.82
C TYR A 65 -2.49 2.07 10.35
N LEU A 66 -2.58 0.82 10.80
CA LEU A 66 -2.67 0.44 12.20
C LEU A 66 -1.53 -0.52 12.57
N ALA A 67 -0.81 -0.20 13.63
CA ALA A 67 0.23 -1.04 14.24
C ALA A 67 -0.25 -1.70 15.54
N ASN A 68 0.59 -2.54 16.15
CA ASN A 68 0.30 -3.26 17.38
C ASN A 68 -1.03 -4.06 17.31
N GLY A 69 -1.28 -4.73 16.18
CA GLY A 69 -2.48 -5.53 15.96
C GLY A 69 -3.78 -4.72 15.90
N GLY A 70 -3.71 -3.45 15.49
CA GLY A 70 -4.88 -2.57 15.40
C GLY A 70 -4.94 -1.52 16.51
N ASN A 71 -4.11 -1.64 17.55
CA ASN A 71 -4.21 -0.82 18.75
C ASN A 71 -3.52 0.55 18.64
N THR A 72 -2.67 0.75 17.62
CA THR A 72 -1.94 2.01 17.43
C THR A 72 -2.24 2.55 16.05
N PHE A 73 -2.94 3.68 15.97
CA PHE A 73 -3.15 4.39 14.71
C PHE A 73 -1.89 5.12 14.27
N MET A 74 -1.42 4.80 13.07
CA MET A 74 -0.17 5.32 12.50
C MET A 74 -0.43 6.43 11.47
N GLY A 75 -1.66 6.59 11.00
CA GLY A 75 -2.07 7.65 10.07
C GLY A 75 -2.88 7.15 8.87
N VAL A 76 -3.36 8.11 8.07
CA VAL A 76 -4.03 7.84 6.79
C VAL A 76 -3.10 8.07 5.60
N PHE A 77 -3.14 7.18 4.61
CA PHE A 77 -2.44 7.33 3.33
C PHE A 77 -3.40 7.23 2.17
N THR A 78 -3.62 8.34 1.48
CA THR A 78 -4.39 8.38 0.24
C THR A 78 -3.45 8.16 -0.94
N ILE A 79 -3.58 7.03 -1.63
CA ILE A 79 -2.71 6.64 -2.74
C ILE A 79 -3.53 6.52 -4.02
N ASP A 80 -3.26 7.45 -4.95
CA ASP A 80 -3.82 7.38 -6.30
C ASP A 80 -3.29 6.18 -7.08
N CYS A 81 -4.12 5.64 -7.97
CA CYS A 81 -3.70 4.60 -8.91
C CYS A 81 -2.55 5.06 -9.82
N SER A 82 -2.55 6.34 -10.22
CA SER A 82 -1.46 6.94 -10.99
C SER A 82 -0.17 6.97 -10.17
N LYS A 83 -0.25 7.36 -8.90
CA LYS A 83 0.90 7.42 -8.00
C LYS A 83 1.47 6.03 -7.70
N ALA A 84 0.61 5.05 -7.43
CA ALA A 84 1.04 3.67 -7.23
C ALA A 84 1.75 3.10 -8.46
N ARG A 85 1.24 3.40 -9.66
CA ARG A 85 1.88 3.03 -10.92
C ARG A 85 3.24 3.71 -11.12
N GLU A 86 3.35 5.01 -10.81
CA GLU A 86 4.61 5.75 -10.86
C GLU A 86 5.67 5.12 -9.95
N VAL A 87 5.31 4.81 -8.70
CA VAL A 87 6.19 4.16 -7.73
C VAL A 87 6.65 2.79 -8.25
N VAL A 88 5.72 1.97 -8.74
CA VAL A 88 6.02 0.67 -9.33
C VAL A 88 6.95 0.79 -10.55
N ASN A 89 6.71 1.75 -11.44
CA ASN A 89 7.57 1.97 -12.60
C ASN A 89 8.99 2.43 -12.19
N ARG A 90 9.09 3.21 -11.11
CA ARG A 90 10.37 3.74 -10.62
C ARG A 90 11.23 2.67 -9.95
N PHE A 91 10.65 1.88 -9.05
CA PHE A 91 11.41 0.91 -8.26
C PHE A 91 11.42 -0.49 -8.89
N GLY A 92 10.50 -0.76 -9.80
CA GLY A 92 10.28 -2.08 -10.36
C GLY A 92 9.59 -3.02 -9.38
N LEU A 93 9.10 -4.13 -9.91
CA LEU A 93 8.55 -5.22 -9.12
C LEU A 93 9.55 -6.38 -9.09
N SER A 94 9.63 -7.03 -7.95
CA SER A 94 10.24 -8.33 -7.76
C SER A 94 9.16 -9.41 -7.68
N GLY A 95 9.50 -10.60 -7.16
CA GLY A 95 8.56 -11.72 -7.00
C GLY A 95 7.24 -11.34 -6.31
N ALA A 96 6.28 -12.25 -6.32
CA ALA A 96 4.98 -12.04 -5.69
C ALA A 96 4.91 -12.75 -4.34
N GLU A 97 4.16 -12.16 -3.41
CA GLU A 97 3.83 -12.78 -2.15
C GLU A 97 2.32 -12.92 -1.96
N GLN A 98 1.91 -13.98 -1.25
CA GLN A 98 0.51 -14.15 -0.86
C GLN A 98 0.13 -13.07 0.14
N THR A 99 -0.76 -12.18 -0.29
CA THR A 99 -1.31 -11.10 0.52
C THR A 99 -2.78 -11.35 0.76
N VAL A 100 -3.20 -11.27 2.01
CA VAL A 100 -4.62 -11.30 2.39
C VAL A 100 -5.17 -9.88 2.27
N ILE A 101 -6.24 -9.72 1.49
CA ILE A 101 -6.93 -8.45 1.26
C ILE A 101 -8.38 -8.64 1.70
N PHE A 102 -8.92 -7.70 2.46
CA PHE A 102 -10.30 -7.73 2.92
C PHE A 102 -11.13 -6.71 2.15
N TYR A 103 -12.29 -7.12 1.63
CA TYR A 103 -13.31 -6.26 1.02
C TYR A 103 -14.60 -6.42 1.79
N GLU A 104 -15.04 -5.38 2.51
CA GLU A 104 -16.24 -5.48 3.36
C GLU A 104 -16.17 -6.74 4.25
N GLU A 105 -17.00 -7.75 4.01
CA GLU A 105 -17.01 -9.03 4.74
C GLU A 105 -16.22 -10.16 4.03
N ALA A 106 -15.74 -9.93 2.82
CA ALA A 106 -15.06 -10.92 2.00
C ALA A 106 -13.54 -10.90 2.20
N ARG A 107 -12.96 -12.09 2.40
CA ARG A 107 -11.50 -12.30 2.42
C ARG A 107 -11.03 -12.77 1.06
N TYR A 108 -10.13 -12.02 0.44
CA TYR A 108 -9.43 -12.37 -0.78
C TYR A 108 -7.96 -12.67 -0.48
N VAL A 109 -7.38 -13.68 -1.16
CA VAL A 109 -5.95 -13.97 -1.09
C VAL A 109 -5.39 -13.83 -2.50
N GLY A 110 -4.51 -12.84 -2.70
CA GLY A 110 -3.90 -12.53 -3.97
C GLY A 110 -2.39 -12.69 -3.93
N ASN A 111 -1.80 -13.11 -5.05
CA ASN A 111 -0.36 -13.04 -5.25
C ASN A 111 -0.01 -11.61 -5.68
N VAL A 112 0.37 -10.77 -4.73
CA VAL A 112 0.68 -9.36 -4.96
C VAL A 112 2.17 -9.22 -5.26
N PRO A 113 2.56 -8.68 -6.43
CA PRO A 113 3.96 -8.38 -6.72
C PRO A 113 4.55 -7.39 -5.71
N THR A 114 5.77 -7.66 -5.26
CA THR A 114 6.49 -6.84 -4.28
C THR A 114 7.35 -5.79 -4.97
N LEU A 115 7.51 -4.62 -4.36
CA LEU A 115 8.43 -3.59 -4.86
C LEU A 115 9.87 -4.02 -4.62
N ASN A 116 10.73 -3.82 -5.62
CA ASN A 116 12.16 -4.04 -5.45
C ASN A 116 12.81 -2.85 -4.72
N ILE A 117 12.72 -2.85 -3.38
CA ILE A 117 13.20 -1.76 -2.50
C ILE A 117 14.57 -2.03 -1.87
N THR A 118 15.29 -3.06 -2.33
CA THR A 118 16.59 -3.46 -1.78
C THR A 118 17.73 -3.16 -2.76
N GLY A 119 18.97 -3.50 -2.39
CA GLY A 119 20.13 -3.33 -3.26
C GLY A 119 20.31 -1.88 -3.72
N SER A 120 20.42 -1.67 -5.04
CA SER A 120 20.60 -0.34 -5.64
C SER A 120 19.42 0.61 -5.40
N ASN A 121 18.22 0.10 -5.11
CA ASN A 121 17.03 0.90 -4.88
C ASN A 121 16.87 1.37 -3.42
N LEU A 122 17.59 0.77 -2.47
CA LEU A 122 17.41 1.00 -1.04
C LEU A 122 17.46 2.49 -0.65
N ARG A 123 18.54 3.19 -1.04
CA ARG A 123 18.72 4.61 -0.69
C ARG A 123 17.62 5.48 -1.30
N ALA A 124 17.20 5.19 -2.53
CA ALA A 124 16.15 5.95 -3.20
C ALA A 124 14.78 5.71 -2.55
N TRP A 125 14.51 4.48 -2.12
CA TRP A 125 13.28 4.12 -1.40
C TRP A 125 13.21 4.83 -0.04
N LEU A 126 14.28 4.79 0.75
CA LEU A 126 14.31 5.47 2.06
C LEU A 126 14.08 6.98 1.93
N LYS A 127 14.67 7.61 0.90
CA LYS A 127 14.41 9.04 0.61
C LYS A 127 12.97 9.29 0.20
N PHE A 128 12.37 8.39 -0.58
CA PHE A 128 10.97 8.48 -0.97
C PHE A 128 10.03 8.35 0.24
N VAL A 129 10.26 7.38 1.12
CA VAL A 129 9.46 7.19 2.34
C VAL A 129 9.40 8.46 3.19
N GLN A 130 10.51 9.18 3.32
CA GLN A 130 10.55 10.46 4.04
C GLN A 130 9.70 11.56 3.40
N SER A 131 9.38 11.45 2.12
CA SER A 131 8.54 12.40 1.38
C SER A 131 7.05 12.06 1.39
N VAL A 132 6.67 10.93 1.98
CA VAL A 132 5.27 10.47 2.09
C VAL A 132 4.86 10.48 3.57
N PRO A 133 4.54 11.66 4.14
CA PRO A 133 4.00 11.73 5.48
C PRO A 133 2.56 11.18 5.50
N PRO A 134 2.13 10.53 6.60
CA PRO A 134 0.72 10.25 6.81
C PRO A 134 -0.07 11.56 6.89
N GLN A 135 -1.32 11.53 6.44
CA GLN A 135 -2.30 12.56 6.74
C GLN A 135 -2.70 12.43 8.21
N THR A 136 -2.74 13.56 8.92
CA THR A 136 -2.85 13.61 10.39
C THR A 136 -4.30 13.65 10.91
N SER A 137 -5.29 13.18 10.16
CA SER A 137 -6.65 13.07 10.68
C SER A 137 -7.36 11.81 10.19
N PRO A 138 -8.10 11.09 11.06
CA PRO A 138 -9.10 10.11 10.64
C PRO A 138 -10.22 10.76 9.82
#